data_AF-A6HYH7-F1
#
_entry.id   AF-A6HYH7-F1
#
_cell.length_a   1.000
_cell.length_b   1.000
_cell.length_c   1.000
_cell.angle_alpha   90.00
_cell.angle_beta   90.00
_cell.angle_gamma   90.00
#
_symmetry.space_group_name_H-M   'P 1'
#
loop_
_entity.id
_entity.type
_entity.pdbx_description
1 polymer ?
#
loop_
_entity_poly.entity_id
_entity_poly.type
_entity_poly.pdbx_seq_one_letter_code
_entity_poly.pdbx_strand_id
1 'polypeptide(L)'
;MARKWSGRIVARALVLATLWLAVSGRPLVQQSQSVSDEGPLFLYGWGKITRLQYLYSAGPYVSNCFLRIRSDGSVDCEEDQNERNLLEFRAVALKTIAIKDVSSVRYLCMSADGKIYGLALKELEARYQ
;
A
#
# COMPACT_ATOMS: atom_id res chain seq x y z
N MET A 1 33.69 5.85 -69.28
CA MET A 1 33.02 4.54 -69.45
C MET A 1 31.90 4.43 -68.42
N ALA A 2 30.63 4.63 -68.84
CA ALA A 2 29.50 4.60 -67.94
C ALA A 2 29.07 3.14 -67.67
N ARG A 3 29.25 2.67 -66.43
CA ARG A 3 28.80 1.34 -65.99
C ARG A 3 27.27 1.31 -65.97
N LYS A 4 26.67 0.73 -67.01
CA LYS A 4 25.22 0.51 -67.13
C LYS A 4 24.82 -0.56 -66.11
N TRP A 5 24.41 -0.14 -64.92
CA TRP A 5 24.02 -1.06 -63.86
C TRP A 5 22.72 -1.77 -64.25
N SER A 6 22.75 -3.10 -64.30
CA SER A 6 21.58 -3.92 -64.62
C SER A 6 20.46 -3.61 -63.62
N GLY A 7 19.29 -3.21 -64.11
CA GLY A 7 18.13 -2.85 -63.26
C GLY A 7 17.72 -3.96 -62.28
N ARG A 8 18.10 -5.22 -62.54
CA ARG A 8 17.91 -6.34 -61.62
C ARG A 8 18.76 -6.24 -60.35
N ILE A 9 19.96 -5.65 -60.44
CA ILE A 9 20.86 -5.48 -59.30
C ILE A 9 20.33 -4.37 -58.39
N VAL A 10 19.85 -3.27 -58.99
CA VAL A 10 19.20 -2.17 -58.25
C VAL A 10 17.93 -2.64 -57.55
N ALA A 11 17.09 -3.43 -58.23
CA ALA A 11 15.88 -3.99 -57.62
C ALA A 11 16.20 -4.92 -56.43
N ARG A 12 17.21 -5.78 -56.54
CA ARG A 12 17.64 -6.64 -55.43
C ARG A 12 18.21 -5.85 -54.25
N ALA A 13 18.99 -4.81 -54.52
CA ALA A 13 19.53 -3.95 -53.48
C ALA A 13 18.41 -3.23 -52.71
N LEU A 14 17.37 -2.76 -53.42
CA LEU A 14 16.22 -2.12 -52.80
C LEU A 14 15.39 -3.09 -51.95
N VAL A 15 15.15 -4.32 -52.43
CA VAL A 15 14.42 -5.35 -51.66
C VAL A 15 15.18 -5.74 -50.40
N LEU A 16 16.50 -5.85 -50.48
CA LEU A 16 17.32 -6.12 -49.29
C LEU A 16 17.28 -4.94 -48.32
N ALA A 17 17.41 -3.71 -48.81
CA ALA A 17 17.35 -2.52 -47.96
C ALA A 17 16.00 -2.39 -47.24
N THR A 18 14.88 -2.65 -47.91
CA THR A 18 13.55 -2.62 -47.29
C THR A 18 13.38 -3.75 -46.28
N LEU A 19 13.93 -4.94 -46.54
CA LEU A 19 13.90 -6.07 -45.61
C LEU A 19 14.71 -5.76 -44.32
N TRP A 20 15.88 -5.14 -44.45
CA TRP A 20 16.73 -4.76 -43.31
C TRP A 20 16.10 -3.63 -42.46
N LEU A 21 15.40 -2.68 -43.07
CA LEU A 21 14.64 -1.64 -42.35
C LEU A 21 13.46 -2.23 -41.56
N ALA A 22 12.80 -3.27 -42.09
CA ALA A 22 11.70 -3.95 -41.38
C ALA A 22 12.18 -4.77 -40.16
N VAL A 23 13.42 -5.28 -40.18
CA VAL A 23 14.00 -6.08 -39.09
C VAL A 23 14.59 -5.20 -37.97
N SER A 24 15.21 -4.08 -38.32
CA SER A 24 15.86 -3.19 -37.32
C SER A 24 14.90 -2.20 -36.65
N GLY A 25 13.73 -1.94 -37.24
CA GLY A 25 12.74 -0.98 -36.74
C GLY A 25 11.67 -1.56 -35.80
N ARG A 26 11.80 -2.82 -35.37
CA ARG A 26 10.94 -3.38 -34.31
C ARG A 26 11.66 -3.23 -32.99
N PRO A 27 11.49 -2.11 -32.24
CA PRO A 27 11.86 -2.13 -30.85
C PRO A 27 11.08 -3.29 -30.25
N LEU A 28 11.80 -4.27 -29.71
CA LEU A 28 11.22 -5.18 -28.73
C LEU A 28 10.84 -4.27 -27.56
N VAL A 29 9.66 -3.66 -27.65
CA VAL A 29 8.93 -3.17 -26.49
C VAL A 29 8.60 -4.44 -25.75
N GLN A 30 9.60 -4.91 -25.00
CA GLN A 30 9.45 -5.92 -24.00
C GLN A 30 8.57 -5.23 -22.96
N GLN A 31 7.25 -5.32 -23.17
CA GLN A 31 6.28 -4.94 -22.18
C GLN A 31 6.54 -5.91 -21.04
N SER A 32 7.39 -5.50 -20.10
CA SER A 32 7.41 -6.06 -18.77
C SER A 32 6.01 -5.80 -18.24
N GLN A 33 5.12 -6.77 -18.43
CA GLN A 33 3.87 -6.83 -17.70
C GLN A 33 4.29 -6.97 -16.25
N SER A 34 4.35 -5.83 -15.56
CA SER A 34 4.44 -5.81 -14.11
C SER A 34 3.34 -6.73 -13.63
N VAL A 35 3.72 -7.82 -12.96
CA VAL A 35 2.78 -8.68 -12.26
C VAL A 35 1.96 -7.75 -11.37
N SER A 36 0.69 -7.56 -11.70
CA SER A 36 -0.21 -6.79 -10.85
C SER A 36 -0.26 -7.57 -9.54
N ASP A 37 0.21 -6.94 -8.47
CA ASP A 37 0.25 -7.52 -7.13
C ASP A 37 -1.18 -7.53 -6.54
N GLU A 38 -2.08 -8.23 -7.22
CA GLU A 38 -3.52 -8.36 -6.90
C GLU A 38 -3.75 -9.56 -5.98
N GLY A 39 -2.80 -9.82 -5.09
CA GLY A 39 -3.01 -10.81 -4.05
C GLY A 39 -4.15 -10.35 -3.14
N PRO A 40 -4.97 -11.27 -2.59
CA PRO A 40 -6.06 -10.93 -1.67
C PRO A 40 -5.59 -10.09 -0.47
N LEU A 41 -4.32 -10.24 -0.05
CA LEU A 41 -3.71 -9.40 1.00
C LEU A 41 -3.64 -7.91 0.61
N PHE A 42 -3.44 -7.58 -0.67
CA PHE A 42 -3.44 -6.22 -1.16
C PHE A 42 -4.83 -5.58 -1.09
N LEU A 43 -5.90 -6.39 -1.29
CA LEU A 43 -7.30 -5.97 -1.07
C LEU A 43 -7.56 -5.63 0.41
N TYR A 44 -6.92 -6.34 1.34
CA TYR A 44 -6.92 -6.03 2.78
C TYR A 44 -5.93 -4.90 3.17
N GLY A 45 -5.40 -4.18 2.18
CA GLY A 45 -4.53 -3.02 2.40
C GLY A 45 -3.08 -3.35 2.77
N TRP A 46 -2.62 -4.60 2.59
CA TRP A 46 -1.27 -4.97 3.01
C TRP A 46 -0.13 -4.26 2.25
N GLY A 47 -0.39 -3.74 1.05
CA GLY A 47 0.53 -2.85 0.34
C GLY A 47 0.29 -1.35 0.56
N LYS A 48 -0.69 -0.97 1.39
CA LYS A 48 -0.99 0.43 1.72
C LYS A 48 -0.34 0.81 3.04
N ILE A 49 0.15 2.06 3.12
CA ILE A 49 0.71 2.65 4.35
C ILE A 49 -0.36 2.72 5.45
N THR A 50 -1.64 2.78 5.07
CA THR A 50 -2.80 2.87 5.98
C THR A 50 -3.76 1.72 5.75
N ARG A 51 -4.21 1.08 6.84
CA ARG A 51 -5.14 -0.06 6.83
C ARG A 51 -6.26 0.18 7.85
N LEU A 52 -7.48 -0.21 7.51
CA LEU A 52 -8.60 -0.21 8.45
C LEU A 52 -8.83 -1.63 8.94
N GLN A 53 -8.83 -1.84 10.26
CA GLN A 53 -8.95 -3.16 10.87
C GLN A 53 -9.48 -3.07 12.30
N TYR A 54 -9.98 -4.20 12.80
CA TYR A 54 -10.38 -4.38 14.19
C TYR A 54 -9.24 -5.04 14.97
N LEU A 55 -8.92 -4.53 16.16
CA LEU A 55 -7.93 -5.15 17.04
C LEU A 55 -8.62 -6.07 18.03
N TYR A 56 -8.50 -7.38 17.80
CA TYR A 56 -9.06 -8.43 18.63
C TYR A 56 -8.04 -8.92 19.66
N SER A 57 -8.51 -9.15 20.89
CA SER A 57 -7.78 -9.81 21.95
C SER A 57 -8.67 -10.81 22.66
N ALA A 58 -8.09 -11.95 23.01
CA ALA A 58 -8.68 -12.94 23.90
C ALA A 58 -7.58 -13.65 24.68
N GLY A 59 -7.85 -14.02 25.92
CA GLY A 59 -6.89 -14.68 26.79
C GLY A 59 -7.51 -15.19 28.09
N PRO A 60 -6.69 -15.75 29.00
CA PRO A 60 -7.20 -16.34 30.25
C PRO A 60 -7.99 -15.38 31.14
N TYR A 61 -7.72 -14.08 31.03
CA TYR A 61 -8.32 -13.02 31.84
C TYR A 61 -9.16 -12.03 31.02
N VAL A 62 -9.25 -12.22 29.70
CA VAL A 62 -9.93 -11.31 28.77
C VAL A 62 -10.76 -12.16 27.81
N SER A 63 -12.08 -12.05 27.89
CA SER A 63 -13.01 -12.64 26.91
C SER A 63 -12.88 -11.94 25.55
N ASN A 64 -13.69 -12.34 24.57
CA ASN A 64 -13.71 -11.71 23.25
C ASN A 64 -13.76 -10.18 23.37
N CYS A 65 -12.66 -9.52 23.00
CA CYS A 65 -12.51 -8.08 23.13
C CYS A 65 -12.00 -7.48 21.83
N PHE A 66 -12.83 -6.65 21.22
CA PHE A 66 -12.40 -5.69 20.22
C PHE A 66 -12.11 -4.36 20.90
N LEU A 67 -10.88 -3.86 20.73
CA LEU A 67 -10.44 -2.61 21.34
C LEU A 67 -11.25 -1.43 20.81
N ARG A 68 -11.84 -0.65 21.71
CA ARG A 68 -12.55 0.59 21.41
C ARG A 68 -11.90 1.77 22.10
N ILE A 69 -11.73 2.88 21.38
CA ILE A 69 -11.33 4.16 21.96
C ILE A 69 -12.54 5.09 21.99
N ARG A 70 -12.93 5.51 23.19
CA ARG A 70 -14.10 6.38 23.38
C ARG A 70 -13.74 7.85 23.13
N SER A 71 -14.76 8.67 22.90
CA SER A 71 -14.61 10.12 22.67
C SER A 71 -14.00 10.87 23.85
N ASP A 72 -14.09 10.33 25.07
CA ASP A 72 -13.45 10.84 26.29
C ASP A 72 -11.98 10.39 26.46
N GLY A 73 -11.46 9.55 25.55
CA GLY A 73 -10.11 9.00 25.60
C GLY A 73 -9.97 7.75 26.48
N SER A 74 -11.04 7.26 27.10
CA SER A 74 -11.01 5.94 27.74
C SER A 74 -10.93 4.83 26.69
N VAL A 75 -10.29 3.71 27.06
CA VAL A 75 -10.12 2.54 26.21
C VAL A 75 -10.76 1.35 26.90
N ASP A 76 -11.66 0.68 26.19
CA ASP A 76 -12.40 -0.48 26.68
C ASP A 76 -12.62 -1.52 25.57
N CYS A 77 -13.47 -2.50 25.86
CA CYS A 77 -13.74 -3.65 25.01
C CYS A 77 -15.19 -3.64 24.51
N GLU A 78 -15.37 -4.07 23.27
CA GLU A 78 -16.66 -4.46 22.69
C GLU A 78 -16.59 -5.95 22.30
N GLU A 79 -17.71 -6.67 22.44
CA GLU A 79 -17.77 -8.11 22.09
C GLU A 79 -17.86 -8.33 20.57
N ASP A 80 -18.50 -7.40 19.85
CA ASP A 80 -18.76 -7.48 18.42
C ASP A 80 -18.02 -6.37 17.63
N GLN A 81 -17.69 -6.66 16.37
CA GLN A 81 -17.18 -5.67 15.44
C GLN A 81 -18.27 -4.66 15.07
N ASN A 82 -17.94 -3.37 15.17
CA ASN A 82 -18.85 -2.28 14.81
C ASN A 82 -18.07 -1.00 14.49
N GLU A 83 -18.73 0.05 14.00
CA GLU A 83 -18.05 1.28 13.57
C GLU A 83 -17.23 1.98 14.68
N ARG A 84 -17.55 1.73 15.96
CA ARG A 84 -16.88 2.37 17.10
C ARG A 84 -15.57 1.68 17.50
N ASN A 85 -15.28 0.48 17.00
CA ASN A 85 -14.01 -0.22 17.26
C ASN A 85 -13.18 -0.42 15.99
N LEU A 86 -13.50 0.32 14.93
CA LEU A 86 -12.71 0.36 13.71
C LEU A 86 -11.50 1.26 13.88
N LEU A 87 -10.31 0.69 13.66
CA LEU A 87 -9.05 1.38 13.85
C LEU A 87 -8.31 1.56 12.51
N GLU A 88 -7.68 2.72 12.37
CA GLU A 88 -6.72 3.05 11.35
C GLU A 88 -5.30 2.71 11.84
N PHE A 89 -4.67 1.77 11.15
CA PHE A 89 -3.27 1.40 11.34
C PHE A 89 -2.44 2.07 10.27
N ARG A 90 -1.53 2.96 10.67
CA ARG A 90 -0.65 3.69 9.76
C ARG A 90 0.81 3.45 10.09
N ALA A 91 1.60 2.99 9.12
CA ALA A 91 3.04 2.91 9.28
C ALA A 91 3.64 4.32 9.35
N VAL A 92 4.42 4.60 10.40
CA VAL A 92 5.06 5.91 10.63
C VAL A 92 6.59 5.84 10.61
N ALA A 93 7.16 4.66 10.87
CA ALA A 93 8.57 4.35 10.69
C ALA A 93 8.75 2.85 10.46
N LEU A 94 9.98 2.40 10.18
CA LEU A 94 10.28 0.97 10.08
C LEU A 94 9.89 0.26 11.37
N LYS A 95 9.04 -0.76 11.26
CA LYS A 95 8.51 -1.54 12.40
C LYS A 95 7.71 -0.70 13.42
N THR A 96 7.26 0.50 13.05
CA THR A 96 6.47 1.38 13.92
C THR A 96 5.17 1.79 13.24
N ILE A 97 4.07 1.60 13.96
CA ILE A 97 2.73 1.99 13.53
C ILE A 97 2.11 2.97 14.52
N ALA A 98 1.31 3.89 14.00
CA ALA A 98 0.34 4.64 14.77
C ALA A 98 -1.03 3.96 14.60
N ILE A 99 -1.75 3.81 15.71
CA ILE A 99 -3.12 3.28 15.73
C ILE A 99 -4.03 4.43 16.12
N LYS A 100 -5.04 4.71 15.30
CA LYS A 100 -6.01 5.78 15.52
C LYS A 100 -7.41 5.21 15.38
N ASP A 101 -8.29 5.52 16.31
CA ASP A 101 -9.70 5.17 16.19
C ASP A 101 -10.40 6.06 15.17
N VAL A 102 -11.21 5.45 14.30
CA VAL A 102 -11.87 6.17 13.19
C VAL A 102 -13.00 7.05 13.70
N SER A 103 -13.75 6.60 14.71
CA SER A 103 -14.95 7.28 15.21
C SER A 103 -14.62 8.45 16.15
N SER A 104 -13.78 8.20 17.15
CA SER A 104 -13.36 9.19 18.15
C SER A 104 -12.22 10.09 17.67
N VAL A 105 -11.53 9.72 16.58
CA VAL A 105 -10.38 10.46 16.02
C VAL A 105 -9.27 10.67 17.05
N ARG A 106 -9.02 9.64 17.87
CA ARG A 106 -7.99 9.61 18.91
C ARG A 106 -6.94 8.55 18.62
N TYR A 107 -5.69 8.85 18.95
CA TYR A 107 -4.57 7.92 18.84
C TYR A 107 -4.46 7.05 20.09
N LEU A 108 -4.22 5.76 19.89
CA LEU A 108 -3.93 4.82 20.97
C LEU A 108 -2.53 5.13 21.52
N CYS A 109 -2.49 5.51 22.79
CA CYS A 109 -1.29 5.86 23.52
C CYS A 109 -1.17 4.99 24.77
N MET A 110 0.05 4.93 25.32
CA MET A 110 0.35 4.22 26.55
C MET A 110 1.11 5.16 27.48
N SER A 111 0.78 5.15 28.77
CA SER A 111 1.54 5.88 29.79
C SER A 111 2.67 5.02 30.34
N ALA A 112 3.56 5.63 31.11
CA ALA A 112 4.73 4.96 31.68
C ALA A 112 4.38 3.76 32.59
N ASP A 113 3.19 3.75 33.17
CA ASP A 113 2.63 2.67 33.98
C ASP A 113 1.96 1.55 33.14
N GLY A 114 1.96 1.66 31.82
CA GLY A 114 1.35 0.70 30.90
C GLY A 114 -0.15 0.91 30.68
N LYS A 115 -0.77 1.94 31.29
CA LYS A 115 -2.18 2.23 31.02
C LYS A 115 -2.35 2.74 29.59
N ILE A 116 -3.32 2.14 28.89
CA ILE A 116 -3.67 2.50 27.52
C ILE A 116 -4.81 3.52 27.53
N TYR A 117 -4.71 4.56 26.70
CA TYR A 117 -5.72 5.62 26.56
C TYR A 117 -5.69 6.23 25.15
N GLY A 118 -6.76 6.96 24.80
CA GLY A 118 -6.88 7.73 23.56
C GLY A 118 -6.48 9.19 23.74
N LEU A 119 -5.62 9.70 22.86
CA LEU A 119 -5.18 11.10 22.86
C LEU A 119 -5.50 11.80 21.54
N ALA A 120 -5.98 13.04 21.58
CA ALA A 120 -6.25 13.79 20.36
C ALA A 120 -4.94 14.25 19.70
N LEU A 121 -4.93 14.45 18.37
CA LEU A 121 -3.71 14.85 17.64
C LEU A 121 -3.05 16.11 18.22
N LYS A 122 -3.84 17.14 18.54
CA LYS A 122 -3.32 18.39 19.12
C LYS A 122 -2.59 18.17 20.45
N GLU A 123 -3.12 17.27 21.28
CA GLU A 123 -2.54 16.92 22.58
C GLU A 123 -1.30 16.03 22.40
N LEU A 124 -1.30 15.17 21.38
CA LEU A 124 -0.16 14.33 21.01
C LEU A 124 1.01 15.21 20.56
N GLU A 125 0.77 16.14 19.64
CA GLU A 125 1.77 17.09 19.14
C GLU A 125 2.39 17.91 20.27
N ALA A 126 1.58 18.41 21.21
CA ALA A 126 2.06 19.15 22.37
C ALA A 126 2.96 18.33 23.32
N ARG A 127 2.91 17.00 23.28
CA ARG A 127 3.78 16.12 24.10
C ARG A 127 5.10 15.76 23.43
N TYR A 128 5.19 15.90 22.11
CA TYR A 128 6.39 15.58 21.34
C TYR A 128 7.14 16.83 20.84
N GLN A 129 6.67 18.02 21.24
CA GLN A 129 7.38 19.30 21.13
C GLN A 129 8.12 19.59 22.43
#